data_AF-A0A5B0HD16-F1
#
_entry.id   AF-A0A5B0HD16-F1
#
_cell.length_a   1.000
_cell.length_b   1.000
_cell.length_c   1.000
_cell.angle_alpha   90.00
_cell.angle_beta   90.00
_cell.angle_gamma   90.00
#
_symmetry.space_group_name_H-M   'P 1'
#
loop_
_entity.id
_entity.type
_entity.pdbx_description
1 polymer ?
#
loop_
_entity_poly.entity_id
_entity_poly.type
_entity_poly.pdbx_seq_one_letter_code
_entity_poly.pdbx_strand_id
1 'polypeptide(L)'
;MKKWRGRVLIAEKIKVVEELGFSAELADEWYGKFLKHQNHALDRSIKSLLTFSQYMTKVRDAGISSPAQIGRKRDQFQMGRIGDVGDYEENNCRFITAYQNHCEARANSRFEERGRLDSILLAGQTKHTSERYRKISEALSGRTAETHSYIAKNAIASANALRGRTKQNDPRMVGIADKLARDFVIRSPGGQMHEGRNLKEHCAAYGLNYGHMAAVLRGKEKHHKGWTGSYVNDIDLATLETIPAMPEKLDWAA
;
A
#
# COMPACT_ATOMS: atom_id res chain seq x y z
N MET A 1 -39.79 -1.19 -0.36
CA MET A 1 -40.44 -2.09 -1.35
C MET A 1 -39.44 -2.47 -2.44
N LYS A 2 -38.80 -3.66 -2.35
CA LYS A 2 -37.96 -4.21 -3.42
C LYS A 2 -38.89 -4.81 -4.49
N LYS A 3 -39.20 -4.04 -5.53
CA LYS A 3 -40.12 -4.46 -6.61
C LYS A 3 -39.57 -5.70 -7.33
N TRP A 4 -40.41 -6.72 -7.38
CA TRP A 4 -40.27 -7.98 -8.11
C TRP A 4 -40.21 -7.79 -9.64
N ARG A 5 -39.09 -7.29 -10.17
CA ARG A 5 -38.81 -7.29 -11.63
C ARG A 5 -37.83 -8.39 -12.08
N GLY A 6 -37.63 -9.44 -11.29
CA GLY A 6 -36.42 -10.29 -11.41
C GLY A 6 -36.58 -11.72 -11.90
N ARG A 7 -37.75 -12.36 -11.86
CA ARG A 7 -37.81 -13.83 -12.02
C ARG A 7 -37.54 -14.34 -13.43
N VAL A 8 -38.04 -13.68 -14.47
CA VAL A 8 -37.82 -14.11 -15.87
C VAL A 8 -36.36 -13.92 -16.30
N LEU A 9 -35.67 -12.92 -15.74
CA LEU A 9 -34.26 -12.65 -16.04
C LEU A 9 -33.29 -13.65 -15.40
N ILE A 10 -33.70 -14.46 -14.41
CA ILE A 10 -32.79 -15.37 -13.71
C ILE A 10 -32.48 -16.61 -14.57
N ALA A 11 -33.48 -17.19 -15.22
CA ALA A 11 -33.28 -18.40 -16.05
C ALA A 11 -32.34 -18.14 -17.23
N GLU A 12 -32.49 -16.99 -17.91
CA GLU A 12 -31.61 -16.61 -19.03
C GLU A 12 -30.16 -16.40 -18.57
N LYS A 13 -29.94 -15.80 -17.40
CA LYS A 13 -28.58 -15.62 -16.83
C LYS A 13 -27.93 -16.95 -16.49
N ILE A 14 -28.68 -17.85 -15.83
CA ILE A 14 -28.20 -19.18 -15.47
C ILE A 14 -27.77 -19.93 -16.73
N LYS A 15 -28.63 -19.93 -17.76
CA LYS A 15 -28.34 -20.56 -19.04
C LYS A 15 -27.04 -20.03 -19.67
N VAL A 16 -26.86 -18.71 -19.74
CA VAL A 16 -25.62 -18.09 -20.28
C VAL A 16 -24.37 -18.52 -19.49
N VAL A 17 -24.48 -18.57 -18.16
CA VAL A 17 -23.36 -18.93 -17.27
C VAL A 17 -22.99 -20.41 -17.42
N GLU A 18 -23.99 -21.30 -17.48
CA GLU A 18 -23.79 -22.75 -17.70
C GLU A 18 -23.23 -23.08 -19.09
N GLU A 19 -23.77 -22.45 -20.14
CA GLU A 19 -23.30 -22.63 -21.53
C GLU A 19 -21.82 -22.26 -21.70
N LEU A 20 -21.31 -21.34 -20.87
CA LEU A 20 -19.92 -20.92 -20.85
C LEU A 20 -19.05 -21.71 -19.85
N GLY A 21 -19.60 -22.73 -19.20
CA GLY A 21 -18.89 -23.65 -18.31
C GLY A 21 -18.69 -23.15 -16.88
N PHE A 22 -19.44 -22.13 -16.45
CA PHE A 22 -19.39 -21.63 -15.07
C PHE A 22 -20.48 -22.27 -14.20
N SER A 23 -20.28 -22.24 -12.88
CA SER A 23 -21.31 -22.71 -11.93
C SER A 23 -22.55 -21.82 -11.96
N ALA A 24 -23.72 -22.44 -12.18
CA ALA A 24 -25.03 -21.80 -12.13
C ALA A 24 -25.30 -21.09 -10.78
N GLU A 25 -24.75 -21.61 -9.68
CA GLU A 25 -24.90 -21.04 -8.34
C GLU A 25 -24.31 -19.63 -8.23
N LEU A 26 -23.32 -19.31 -9.07
CA LEU A 26 -22.66 -18.00 -9.11
C LEU A 26 -23.29 -17.04 -10.11
N ALA A 27 -24.38 -17.42 -10.80
CA ALA A 27 -24.97 -16.62 -11.87
C ALA A 27 -25.41 -15.22 -11.40
N ASP A 28 -25.99 -15.12 -10.19
CA ASP A 28 -26.39 -13.84 -9.62
C ASP A 28 -25.18 -12.95 -9.27
N GLU A 29 -24.07 -13.54 -8.82
CA GLU A 29 -22.84 -12.79 -8.54
C GLU A 29 -22.22 -12.23 -9.82
N TRP A 30 -22.13 -13.06 -10.87
CA TRP A 30 -21.67 -12.63 -12.19
C TRP A 30 -22.53 -11.51 -12.76
N TYR A 31 -23.85 -11.66 -12.68
CA TYR A 31 -24.76 -10.62 -13.13
C TYR A 31 -24.63 -9.34 -12.29
N GLY A 32 -24.40 -9.46 -10.99
CA GLY A 32 -24.09 -8.34 -10.11
C GLY A 32 -22.80 -7.59 -10.52
N LYS A 33 -21.77 -8.29 -11.00
CA LYS A 33 -20.55 -7.66 -11.55
C LYS A 33 -20.83 -6.94 -12.85
N PHE A 34 -21.61 -7.54 -13.75
CA PHE A 34 -22.04 -6.93 -15.00
C PHE A 34 -22.84 -5.63 -14.77
N LEU A 35 -23.83 -5.63 -13.87
CA LEU A 35 -24.60 -4.42 -13.55
C LEU A 35 -23.73 -3.32 -12.94
N LYS A 36 -22.81 -3.67 -12.03
CA LYS A 36 -21.86 -2.71 -11.47
C LYS A 36 -20.98 -2.09 -12.55
N HIS A 37 -20.56 -2.88 -13.55
CA HIS A 37 -19.82 -2.39 -14.69
C HIS A 37 -20.65 -1.39 -15.51
N GLN A 38 -21.89 -1.74 -15.87
CA GLN A 38 -22.76 -0.83 -16.63
C GLN A 38 -23.01 0.49 -15.89
N ASN A 39 -23.27 0.45 -14.57
CA ASN A 39 -23.43 1.65 -13.77
C ASN A 39 -22.15 2.48 -13.72
N HIS A 40 -20.98 1.86 -13.56
CA HIS A 40 -19.70 2.57 -13.56
C HIS A 40 -19.34 3.19 -14.92
N ALA A 41 -19.75 2.59 -16.03
CA ALA A 41 -19.61 3.18 -17.35
C ALA A 41 -20.50 4.43 -17.47
N LEU A 42 -21.78 4.30 -17.05
CA LEU A 42 -22.74 5.40 -17.04
C LEU A 42 -22.30 6.58 -16.17
N ASP A 43 -21.76 6.33 -14.97
CA ASP A 43 -21.21 7.36 -14.07
C ASP A 43 -20.09 8.20 -14.72
N ARG A 44 -19.43 7.63 -15.73
CA ARG A 44 -18.34 8.27 -16.49
C ARG A 44 -18.82 8.82 -17.84
N SER A 45 -20.12 8.81 -18.09
CA SER A 45 -20.74 9.17 -19.38
C SER A 45 -20.20 8.34 -20.55
N ILE A 46 -19.82 7.08 -20.30
CA ILE A 46 -19.37 6.11 -21.30
C ILE A 46 -20.48 5.06 -21.46
N LYS A 47 -20.83 4.68 -22.69
CA LYS A 47 -21.85 3.65 -22.91
C LYS A 47 -21.24 2.26 -22.79
N SER A 48 -22.00 1.34 -22.22
CA SER A 48 -21.69 -0.10 -22.27
C SER A 48 -22.70 -0.78 -23.18
N LEU A 49 -22.25 -1.14 -24.38
CA LEU A 49 -23.06 -1.83 -25.39
C LEU A 49 -23.00 -3.36 -25.24
N LEU A 50 -22.19 -3.86 -24.31
CA LEU A 50 -22.11 -5.27 -23.98
C LEU A 50 -23.43 -5.81 -23.44
N THR A 51 -23.87 -6.93 -24.00
CA THR A 51 -24.85 -7.84 -23.39
C THR A 51 -24.20 -8.67 -22.28
N PHE A 52 -25.01 -9.31 -21.43
CA PHE A 52 -24.49 -10.18 -20.38
C PHE A 52 -23.71 -11.38 -20.94
N SER A 53 -24.17 -11.96 -22.07
CA SER A 53 -23.47 -13.07 -22.73
C SER A 53 -22.10 -12.65 -23.29
N GLN A 54 -22.01 -11.48 -23.94
CA GLN A 54 -20.72 -10.93 -24.40
C GLN A 54 -19.78 -10.63 -23.22
N TYR A 55 -20.30 -10.10 -22.12
CA TYR A 55 -19.52 -9.90 -20.90
C TYR A 55 -18.95 -11.21 -20.36
N MET A 56 -19.77 -12.26 -20.24
CA MET A 56 -19.34 -13.57 -19.74
C MET A 56 -18.36 -14.27 -20.69
N THR A 57 -18.52 -14.10 -21.99
CA THR A 57 -17.55 -14.58 -23.00
C THR A 57 -16.17 -13.97 -22.72
N LYS A 58 -16.10 -12.66 -22.45
CA LYS A 58 -14.84 -11.99 -22.08
C LYS A 58 -14.26 -12.47 -20.74
N VAL A 59 -15.11 -12.80 -19.76
CA VAL A 59 -14.68 -13.39 -18.48
C VAL A 59 -13.96 -14.71 -18.73
N ARG A 60 -14.56 -15.58 -19.54
CA ARG A 60 -14.00 -16.88 -19.94
C ARG A 60 -12.69 -16.71 -20.69
N ASP A 61 -12.67 -15.83 -21.70
CA ASP A 61 -11.48 -15.61 -22.54
C ASP A 61 -10.29 -15.06 -21.74
N ALA A 62 -10.55 -14.35 -20.63
CA ALA A 62 -9.54 -13.87 -19.70
C ALA A 62 -9.12 -14.91 -18.64
N GLY A 63 -9.68 -16.12 -18.65
CA GLY A 63 -9.36 -17.18 -17.69
C GLY A 63 -9.83 -16.90 -16.26
N ILE A 64 -10.85 -16.06 -16.08
CA ILE A 64 -11.38 -15.71 -14.77
C ILE A 64 -12.38 -16.78 -14.34
N SER A 65 -12.10 -17.50 -13.26
CA SER A 65 -12.94 -18.61 -12.77
C SER A 65 -13.93 -18.20 -11.68
N SER A 66 -13.70 -17.07 -10.98
CA SER A 66 -14.55 -16.62 -9.87
C SER A 66 -14.87 -15.12 -9.93
N PRO A 67 -16.12 -14.69 -9.59
CA PRO A 67 -16.48 -13.28 -9.48
C PRO A 67 -15.60 -12.48 -8.51
N ALA A 68 -15.00 -13.15 -7.50
CA ALA A 68 -14.12 -12.54 -6.52
C ALA A 68 -12.80 -12.02 -7.13
N GLN A 69 -12.40 -12.56 -8.29
CA GLN A 69 -11.22 -12.10 -9.02
C GLN A 69 -11.45 -10.75 -9.73
N ILE A 70 -12.70 -10.29 -9.90
CA ILE A 70 -13.02 -8.98 -10.49
C ILE A 70 -13.14 -7.93 -9.37
N GLY A 71 -12.34 -6.87 -9.43
CA GLY A 71 -12.35 -5.83 -8.40
C GLY A 71 -11.28 -4.74 -8.53
N ARG A 72 -11.02 -4.03 -7.42
CA ARG A 72 -10.15 -2.84 -7.38
C ARG A 72 -8.73 -3.12 -6.89
N LYS A 73 -8.46 -4.32 -6.35
CA LYS A 73 -7.12 -4.68 -5.87
C LYS A 73 -6.18 -4.84 -7.06
N ARG A 74 -4.87 -4.68 -6.81
CA ARG A 74 -3.81 -4.70 -7.83
C ARG A 74 -3.89 -5.92 -8.76
N ASP A 75 -4.12 -7.10 -8.19
CA ASP A 75 -4.11 -8.38 -8.92
C ASP A 75 -5.51 -8.84 -9.35
N GLN A 76 -6.53 -8.02 -9.12
CA GLN A 76 -7.90 -8.30 -9.58
C GLN A 76 -8.12 -7.77 -10.99
N PHE A 77 -8.99 -8.45 -11.73
CA PHE A 77 -9.39 -8.08 -13.08
C PHE A 77 -10.39 -6.92 -13.10
N GLN A 78 -10.31 -6.12 -14.16
CA GLN A 78 -11.18 -5.00 -14.49
C GLN A 78 -11.45 -5.02 -15.99
N MET A 79 -12.63 -4.54 -16.39
CA MET A 79 -12.93 -4.30 -17.81
C MET A 79 -12.22 -3.02 -18.25
N GLY A 80 -11.16 -3.17 -19.04
CA GLY A 80 -10.42 -2.08 -19.68
C GLY A 80 -10.91 -1.85 -21.11
N ARG A 81 -10.77 -0.62 -21.61
CA ARG A 81 -10.97 -0.28 -23.03
C ARG A 81 -9.63 -0.25 -23.73
N ILE A 82 -9.56 -0.71 -24.96
CA ILE A 82 -8.32 -0.69 -25.73
C ILE A 82 -7.91 0.77 -25.95
N GLY A 83 -6.72 1.15 -25.51
CA GLY A 83 -6.23 2.53 -25.60
C GLY A 83 -6.96 3.53 -24.68
N ASP A 84 -7.80 3.08 -23.74
CA ASP A 84 -8.62 3.93 -22.86
C ASP A 84 -9.57 4.91 -23.62
N VAL A 85 -9.94 4.57 -24.85
CA VAL A 85 -10.82 5.38 -25.73
C VAL A 85 -12.12 4.63 -26.09
N GLY A 86 -13.15 5.38 -26.47
CA GLY A 86 -14.42 4.84 -26.99
C GLY A 86 -15.38 4.25 -25.95
N ASP A 87 -16.45 3.63 -26.42
CA ASP A 87 -17.45 2.94 -25.59
C ASP A 87 -17.03 1.48 -25.30
N TYR A 88 -17.67 0.84 -24.32
CA TYR A 88 -17.47 -0.59 -24.05
C TYR A 88 -18.25 -1.42 -25.07
N GLU A 89 -17.57 -1.73 -26.18
CA GLU A 89 -18.05 -2.58 -27.27
C GLU A 89 -17.34 -3.93 -27.25
N GLU A 90 -17.93 -4.93 -27.90
CA GLU A 90 -17.37 -6.28 -27.97
C GLU A 90 -15.92 -6.29 -28.50
N ASN A 91 -15.56 -5.44 -29.45
CA ASN A 91 -14.21 -5.39 -30.00
C ASN A 91 -13.28 -4.37 -29.32
N ASN A 92 -13.80 -3.52 -28.43
CA ASN A 92 -13.06 -2.41 -27.81
C ASN A 92 -12.77 -2.62 -26.32
N CYS A 93 -13.12 -3.77 -25.75
CA CYS A 93 -12.83 -4.03 -24.34
C CYS A 93 -12.33 -5.44 -24.07
N ARG A 94 -11.59 -5.57 -22.97
CA ARG A 94 -11.05 -6.84 -22.46
C ARG A 94 -10.89 -6.76 -20.95
N PHE A 95 -10.86 -7.93 -20.30
CA PHE A 95 -10.41 -7.97 -18.91
C PHE A 95 -8.88 -7.87 -18.86
N ILE A 96 -8.41 -6.97 -18.02
CA ILE A 96 -7.00 -6.78 -17.67
C ILE A 96 -6.91 -6.64 -16.15
N THR A 97 -5.75 -6.96 -15.56
CA THR A 97 -5.55 -6.70 -14.13
C THR A 97 -5.57 -5.20 -13.84
N ALA A 98 -5.94 -4.80 -12.62
CA ALA A 98 -5.91 -3.41 -12.22
C ALA A 98 -4.50 -2.80 -12.39
N TYR A 99 -3.46 -3.59 -12.11
CA TYR A 99 -2.07 -3.20 -12.39
C TYR A 99 -1.83 -2.88 -13.86
N GLN A 100 -2.20 -3.78 -14.78
CA GLN A 100 -2.06 -3.54 -16.22
C GLN A 100 -2.87 -2.32 -16.67
N ASN A 101 -4.09 -2.15 -16.18
CA ASN A 101 -4.92 -0.99 -16.47
C ASN A 101 -4.24 0.33 -16.03
N HIS A 102 -3.58 0.33 -14.87
CA HIS A 102 -2.80 1.48 -14.42
C HIS A 102 -1.58 1.75 -15.30
N CYS A 103 -0.88 0.70 -15.74
CA CYS A 103 0.23 0.83 -16.69
C CYS A 103 -0.24 1.39 -18.04
N GLU A 104 -1.32 0.86 -18.62
CA GLU A 104 -1.92 1.35 -19.87
C GLU A 104 -2.39 2.80 -19.75
N ALA A 105 -3.09 3.15 -18.67
CA ALA A 105 -3.53 4.51 -18.41
C ALA A 105 -2.36 5.51 -18.28
N ARG A 106 -1.21 5.05 -17.75
CA ARG A 106 0.01 5.87 -17.68
C ARG A 106 0.67 6.03 -19.03
N ALA A 107 0.74 4.96 -19.81
CA ALA A 107 1.28 5.00 -21.18
C ALA A 107 0.46 5.91 -22.09
N ASN A 108 -0.86 6.03 -21.85
CA ASN A 108 -1.76 6.89 -22.61
C ASN A 108 -1.91 8.30 -22.02
N SER A 109 -1.00 8.74 -21.14
CA SER A 109 -1.02 10.09 -20.52
C SER A 109 -2.32 10.49 -19.81
N ARG A 110 -3.20 9.55 -19.47
CA ARG A 110 -4.48 9.82 -18.77
C ARG A 110 -4.28 10.59 -17.48
N PHE A 111 -3.21 10.27 -16.76
CA PHE A 111 -2.88 10.94 -15.49
C PHE A 111 -2.31 12.33 -15.68
N GLU A 112 -1.65 12.60 -16.79
CA GLU A 112 -1.10 13.94 -17.10
C GLU A 112 -2.24 14.87 -17.50
N GLU A 113 -3.16 14.41 -18.35
CA GLU A 113 -4.36 15.18 -18.73
C GLU A 113 -5.25 15.44 -17.52
N ARG A 114 -5.49 14.41 -16.69
CA ARG A 114 -6.28 14.58 -15.48
C ARG A 114 -5.57 15.48 -14.46
N GLY A 115 -4.26 15.33 -14.27
CA GLY A 115 -3.48 16.22 -13.41
C GLY A 115 -3.52 17.67 -13.89
N ARG A 116 -3.50 17.89 -15.21
CA ARG A 116 -3.66 19.21 -15.82
C ARG A 116 -5.07 19.77 -15.61
N LEU A 117 -6.11 18.98 -15.86
CA LEU A 117 -7.51 19.37 -15.63
C LEU A 117 -7.79 19.65 -14.15
N ASP A 118 -7.35 18.77 -13.26
CA ASP A 118 -7.47 18.95 -11.81
C ASP A 118 -6.68 20.20 -11.38
N SER A 119 -5.47 20.43 -11.93
CA SER A 119 -4.72 21.66 -11.68
C SER A 119 -5.44 22.90 -12.19
N ILE A 120 -6.12 22.86 -13.34
CA ILE A 120 -6.89 23.99 -13.88
C ILE A 120 -8.14 24.25 -13.02
N LEU A 121 -8.88 23.19 -12.67
CA LEU A 121 -10.06 23.27 -11.81
C LEU A 121 -9.69 23.78 -10.41
N LEU A 122 -8.57 23.30 -9.85
CA LEU A 122 -8.06 23.70 -8.54
C LEU A 122 -7.39 25.07 -8.56
N ALA A 123 -6.80 25.50 -9.68
CA ALA A 123 -6.19 26.84 -9.81
C ALA A 123 -7.19 27.99 -9.66
N GLY A 124 -8.50 27.72 -9.71
CA GLY A 124 -9.55 28.67 -9.32
C GLY A 124 -10.34 28.28 -8.06
N GLN A 125 -10.15 27.04 -7.57
CA GLN A 125 -10.88 26.46 -6.43
C GLN A 125 -9.99 26.14 -5.23
N THR A 126 -8.83 26.79 -5.06
CA THR A 126 -8.28 26.90 -3.72
C THR A 126 -9.33 27.62 -2.89
N LYS A 127 -10.09 26.86 -2.09
CA LYS A 127 -11.17 27.29 -1.18
C LYS A 127 -10.74 28.48 -0.31
N HIS A 128 -9.44 28.74 -0.26
CA HIS A 128 -8.80 29.86 0.36
C HIS A 128 -8.03 30.65 -0.70
N THR A 129 -8.42 31.90 -0.90
CA THR A 129 -7.61 32.90 -1.60
C THR A 129 -6.29 33.09 -0.84
N SER A 130 -5.26 33.60 -1.53
CA SER A 130 -4.02 34.06 -0.89
C SER A 130 -4.31 34.99 0.30
N GLU A 131 -5.33 35.85 0.17
CA GLU A 131 -5.82 36.71 1.23
C GLU A 131 -6.43 35.95 2.42
N ARG A 132 -7.17 34.85 2.19
CA ARG A 132 -7.69 34.01 3.28
C ARG A 132 -6.55 33.29 4.01
N TYR A 133 -5.51 32.84 3.32
CA TYR A 133 -4.31 32.31 3.98
C TYR A 133 -3.58 33.38 4.79
N ARG A 134 -3.47 34.60 4.25
CA ARG A 134 -2.91 35.75 4.99
C ARG A 134 -3.71 36.02 6.26
N LYS A 135 -5.05 36.09 6.18
CA LYS A 135 -5.95 36.28 7.34
C LYS A 135 -5.84 35.16 8.36
N ILE A 136 -5.73 33.90 7.92
CA ILE A 136 -5.52 32.75 8.83
C ILE A 136 -4.16 32.88 9.51
N SER A 137 -3.11 33.20 8.75
CA SER A 137 -1.75 33.38 9.28
C SER A 137 -1.70 34.52 10.30
N GLU A 138 -2.28 35.68 9.97
CA GLU A 138 -2.41 36.83 10.88
C GLU A 138 -3.21 36.47 12.14
N ALA A 139 -4.31 35.73 11.99
CA ALA A 139 -5.13 35.27 13.12
C ALA A 139 -4.42 34.22 14.00
N LEU A 140 -3.41 33.53 13.47
CA LEU A 140 -2.60 32.54 14.18
C LEU A 140 -1.30 33.14 14.76
N SER A 141 -0.72 34.17 14.13
CA SER A 141 0.59 34.73 14.51
C SER A 141 0.60 35.41 15.89
N GLY A 142 -0.56 35.74 16.45
CA GLY A 142 -0.71 36.23 17.83
C GLY A 142 -1.09 35.16 18.86
N ARG A 143 -1.20 33.89 18.46
CA ARG A 143 -1.64 32.82 19.35
C ARG A 143 -0.46 32.11 20.01
N THR A 144 0.11 32.76 21.03
CA THR A 144 1.08 32.09 21.91
C THR A 144 0.37 31.35 23.05
N ALA A 145 1.09 30.48 23.75
CA ALA A 145 0.59 29.83 24.96
C ALA A 145 0.22 30.84 26.06
N GLU A 146 0.87 32.01 26.06
CA GLU A 146 0.63 33.11 27.00
C GLU A 146 -0.64 33.87 26.65
N THR A 147 -0.88 34.14 25.36
CA THR A 147 -2.05 34.90 24.90
C THR A 147 -3.32 34.03 24.86
N HIS A 148 -3.19 32.72 24.64
CA HIS A 148 -4.33 31.80 24.48
C HIS A 148 -4.22 30.57 25.39
N SER A 149 -4.83 30.68 26.57
CA SER A 149 -4.78 29.64 27.62
C SER A 149 -5.27 28.25 27.15
N TYR A 150 -6.18 28.17 26.18
CA TYR A 150 -6.62 26.89 25.60
C TYR A 150 -5.50 26.17 24.83
N ILE A 151 -4.60 26.89 24.15
CA ILE A 151 -3.47 26.28 23.45
C ILE A 151 -2.49 25.70 24.46
N ALA A 152 -2.20 26.43 25.53
CA ALA A 152 -1.39 25.91 26.64
C ALA A 152 -2.02 24.65 27.26
N LYS A 153 -3.33 24.67 27.54
CA LYS A 153 -4.07 23.51 28.07
C LYS A 153 -4.01 22.32 27.13
N ASN A 154 -4.20 22.52 25.82
CA ASN A 154 -4.11 21.44 24.83
C ASN A 154 -2.70 20.90 24.67
N ALA A 155 -1.68 21.76 24.72
CA ALA A 155 -0.28 21.35 24.67
C ALA A 155 0.09 20.52 25.91
N ILE A 156 -0.32 20.97 27.10
CA ILE A 156 -0.13 20.24 28.36
C ILE A 156 -0.89 18.91 28.32
N ALA A 157 -2.16 18.89 27.91
CA ALA A 157 -2.95 17.68 27.79
C ALA A 157 -2.33 16.68 26.80
N SER A 158 -1.85 17.17 25.65
CA SER A 158 -1.17 16.33 24.65
C SER A 158 0.16 15.82 25.16
N ALA A 159 0.96 16.66 25.81
CA ALA A 159 2.22 16.28 26.43
C ALA A 159 2.00 15.23 27.53
N ASN A 160 0.99 15.40 28.38
CA ASN A 160 0.63 14.43 29.41
C ASN A 160 0.10 13.13 28.82
N ALA A 161 -0.70 13.20 27.75
CA ALA A 161 -1.20 12.02 27.06
C ALA A 161 -0.08 11.24 26.38
N LEU A 162 1.00 11.90 25.95
CA LEU A 162 2.19 11.28 25.35
C LEU A 162 3.21 10.81 26.42
N ARG A 163 3.31 11.51 27.55
CA ARG A 163 4.20 11.12 28.66
C ARG A 163 3.77 9.78 29.23
N GLY A 164 4.75 8.91 29.42
CA GLY A 164 4.53 7.57 29.97
C GLY A 164 4.05 6.54 28.95
N ARG A 165 3.80 6.88 27.67
CA ARG A 165 3.57 5.85 26.65
C ARG A 165 4.85 5.07 26.41
N THR A 166 4.82 3.80 26.76
CA THR A 166 5.90 2.84 26.64
C THR A 166 5.38 1.61 25.89
N LYS A 167 6.29 0.73 25.47
CA LYS A 167 5.91 -0.55 24.84
C LYS A 167 5.09 -1.42 25.80
N GLN A 168 5.29 -1.26 27.10
CA GLN A 168 4.65 -2.04 28.15
C GLN A 168 3.18 -1.65 28.37
N ASN A 169 2.81 -0.40 28.16
CA ASN A 169 1.47 0.10 28.50
C ASN A 169 0.64 0.63 27.33
N ASP A 170 1.20 0.75 26.12
CA ASP A 170 0.44 1.13 24.92
C ASP A 170 0.64 0.10 23.79
N PRO A 171 -0.40 -0.69 23.45
CA PRO A 171 -0.35 -1.65 22.35
C PRO A 171 0.03 -1.04 20.99
N ARG A 172 -0.26 0.25 20.76
CA ARG A 172 0.13 0.94 19.52
C ARG A 172 1.65 1.06 19.42
N MET A 173 2.32 1.29 20.55
CA MET A 173 3.78 1.36 20.60
C MET A 173 4.42 0.00 20.30
N VAL A 174 3.76 -1.11 20.68
CA VAL A 174 4.21 -2.47 20.30
C VAL A 174 4.18 -2.64 18.79
N GLY A 175 3.09 -2.27 18.12
CA GLY A 175 2.98 -2.38 16.67
C GLY A 175 3.95 -1.46 15.90
N ILE A 176 4.21 -0.24 16.40
CA ILE A 176 5.22 0.64 15.82
C ILE A 176 6.63 0.07 16.02
N ALA A 177 6.92 -0.45 17.22
CA ALA A 177 8.21 -1.07 17.51
C ALA A 177 8.45 -2.29 16.60
N ASP A 178 7.46 -3.17 16.44
CA ASP A 178 7.58 -4.36 15.58
C ASP A 178 7.81 -4.00 14.10
N LYS A 179 7.12 -2.97 13.60
CA LYS A 179 7.28 -2.47 12.22
C LYS A 179 8.66 -1.85 11.97
N LEU A 180 9.27 -1.24 12.99
CA LEU A 180 10.59 -0.61 12.88
C LEU A 180 11.74 -1.57 13.22
N ALA A 181 11.43 -2.70 13.86
CA ALA A 181 12.40 -3.70 14.25
C ALA A 181 12.95 -4.44 13.02
N ARG A 182 14.27 -4.64 12.98
CA ARG A 182 14.99 -5.28 11.88
C ARG A 182 15.79 -6.45 12.43
N ASP A 183 15.73 -7.58 11.74
CA ASP A 183 16.53 -8.75 12.10
C ASP A 183 18.02 -8.44 11.96
N PHE A 184 18.80 -8.82 12.97
CA PHE A 184 20.23 -8.57 13.06
C PHE A 184 20.97 -9.82 13.55
N VAL A 185 22.23 -9.91 13.15
CA VAL A 185 23.20 -10.87 13.67
C VAL A 185 24.41 -10.09 14.15
N ILE A 186 24.77 -10.26 15.43
CA ILE A 186 25.93 -9.59 16.04
C ILE A 186 26.81 -10.59 16.75
N ARG A 187 28.12 -10.32 16.74
CA ARG A 187 29.15 -11.12 17.39
C ARG A 187 29.66 -10.37 18.62
N SER A 188 29.68 -11.06 19.76
CA SER A 188 30.25 -10.54 20.99
C SER A 188 31.78 -10.48 20.92
N PRO A 189 32.45 -9.74 21.82
CA PRO A 189 33.92 -9.68 21.86
C PRO A 189 34.58 -11.05 22.07
N GLY A 190 33.88 -11.98 22.73
CA GLY A 190 34.32 -13.37 22.92
C GLY A 190 34.03 -14.28 21.73
N GLY A 191 33.52 -13.76 20.62
CA GLY A 191 33.21 -14.51 19.41
C GLY A 191 31.84 -15.18 19.38
N GLN A 192 31.02 -15.05 20.43
CA GLN A 192 29.68 -15.64 20.46
C GLN A 192 28.72 -14.89 19.54
N MET A 193 27.95 -15.62 18.74
CA MET A 193 26.95 -15.04 17.84
C MET A 193 25.60 -14.87 18.54
N HIS A 194 24.94 -13.74 18.31
CA HIS A 194 23.61 -13.42 18.82
C HIS A 194 22.72 -12.94 17.69
N GLU A 195 21.50 -13.46 17.63
CA GLU A 195 20.49 -13.12 16.64
C GLU A 195 19.28 -12.48 17.34
N GLY A 196 18.62 -11.55 16.67
CA GLY A 196 17.41 -10.93 17.19
C GLY A 196 16.81 -9.88 16.26
N ARG A 197 15.67 -9.30 16.64
CA ARG A 197 14.94 -8.31 15.83
C ARG A 197 14.93 -6.90 16.40
N ASN A 198 15.10 -6.75 17.72
CA ASN A 198 15.10 -5.46 18.39
C ASN A 198 16.48 -5.12 18.98
N LEU A 199 17.29 -4.43 18.18
CA LEU A 199 18.65 -4.05 18.57
C LEU A 199 18.69 -3.22 19.85
N LYS A 200 17.65 -2.39 20.10
CA LYS A 200 17.62 -1.54 21.29
C LYS A 200 17.46 -2.36 22.57
N GLU A 201 16.62 -3.39 22.55
CA GLU A 201 16.46 -4.32 23.68
C GLU A 201 17.75 -5.11 23.92
N HIS A 202 18.40 -5.58 22.84
CA HIS A 202 19.70 -6.24 22.96
C HIS A 202 20.77 -5.30 23.55
N CYS A 203 20.84 -4.05 23.07
CA CYS A 203 21.80 -3.08 23.59
C CYS A 203 21.58 -2.78 25.08
N ALA A 204 20.33 -2.71 25.52
CA ALA A 204 20.01 -2.50 26.93
C ALA A 204 20.48 -3.68 27.80
N ALA A 205 20.34 -4.93 27.32
CA ALA A 205 20.74 -6.12 28.05
C ALA A 205 22.26 -6.23 28.29
N TYR A 206 23.07 -5.75 27.34
CA TYR A 206 24.55 -5.84 27.39
C TYR A 206 25.26 -4.50 27.69
N GLY A 207 24.52 -3.46 28.09
CA GLY A 207 25.11 -2.13 28.38
C GLY A 207 25.78 -1.46 27.17
N LEU A 208 25.21 -1.67 25.99
CA LEU A 208 25.66 -1.09 24.73
C LEU A 208 24.87 0.17 24.40
N ASN A 209 25.47 1.07 23.62
CA ASN A 209 24.79 2.25 23.12
C ASN A 209 24.15 1.91 21.76
N TYR A 210 22.83 2.08 21.66
CA TYR A 210 22.08 1.77 20.44
C TYR A 210 22.59 2.53 19.21
N GLY A 211 22.97 3.80 19.36
CA GLY A 211 23.44 4.63 18.25
C GLY A 211 24.73 4.10 17.62
N HIS A 212 25.72 3.77 18.45
CA HIS A 212 26.98 3.18 18.01
C HIS A 212 26.78 1.77 17.43
N MET A 213 25.99 0.91 18.08
CA MET A 213 25.69 -0.41 17.52
C MET A 213 24.97 -0.32 16.17
N ALA A 214 24.03 0.62 16.00
CA ALA A 214 23.39 0.85 14.71
C ALA A 214 24.36 1.40 13.65
N ALA A 215 25.39 2.16 14.05
CA ALA A 215 26.46 2.59 13.15
C ALA A 215 27.34 1.39 12.72
N VAL A 216 27.66 0.48 13.64
CA VAL A 216 28.39 -0.76 13.36
C VAL A 216 27.63 -1.65 12.37
N LEU A 217 26.34 -1.92 12.61
CA LEU A 217 25.53 -2.76 11.72
C LEU A 217 25.36 -2.20 10.31
N ARG A 218 25.48 -0.88 10.14
CA ARG A 218 25.45 -0.21 8.83
C ARG A 218 26.84 -0.08 8.19
N GLY A 219 27.87 -0.64 8.82
CA GLY A 219 29.26 -0.56 8.36
C GLY A 219 29.92 0.82 8.52
N LYS A 220 29.33 1.73 9.31
CA LYS A 220 29.91 3.08 9.56
C LYS A 220 30.98 3.08 10.64
N GLU A 221 30.90 2.16 11.60
CA GLU A 221 31.91 1.92 12.63
C GLU A 221 32.36 0.47 12.53
N LYS A 222 33.63 0.19 12.85
CA LYS A 222 34.16 -1.18 12.77
C LYS A 222 33.64 -2.07 13.90
N HIS A 223 33.58 -1.54 15.11
CA HIS A 223 33.07 -2.23 16.30
C HIS A 223 32.64 -1.24 17.39
N HIS A 224 31.77 -1.66 18.31
CA HIS A 224 31.44 -0.90 19.52
C HIS A 224 31.69 -1.78 20.74
N LYS A 225 32.66 -1.42 21.59
CA LYS A 225 33.12 -2.26 22.71
C LYS A 225 33.44 -3.72 22.31
N GLY A 226 34.06 -3.91 21.14
CA GLY A 226 34.39 -5.23 20.56
C GLY A 226 33.21 -5.96 19.90
N TRP A 227 31.99 -5.43 19.94
CA TRP A 227 30.84 -6.01 19.24
C TRP A 227 30.84 -5.62 17.77
N THR A 228 30.52 -6.60 16.90
CA THR A 228 30.44 -6.45 15.43
C THR A 228 29.15 -7.09 14.90
N GLY A 229 28.76 -6.84 13.65
CA GLY A 229 27.62 -7.54 13.02
C GLY A 229 26.98 -6.82 11.83
N SER A 230 25.83 -7.32 11.38
CA SER A 230 25.05 -6.78 10.26
C SER A 230 23.53 -7.01 10.42
N TYR A 231 22.71 -6.26 9.67
CA TYR A 231 21.28 -6.56 9.53
C TYR A 231 21.07 -7.69 8.51
N VAL A 232 20.18 -8.64 8.82
CA VAL A 232 19.91 -9.82 7.95
C VAL A 232 19.40 -9.40 6.58
N ASN A 233 18.58 -8.35 6.51
CA ASN A 233 17.97 -7.89 5.26
C ASN A 233 18.87 -6.98 4.41
N ASP A 234 19.98 -6.46 4.97
CA ASP A 234 20.95 -5.66 4.23
C ASP A 234 22.08 -6.53 3.65
N ILE A 235 22.04 -7.84 3.92
CA ILE A 235 22.81 -8.83 3.18
C ILE A 235 22.06 -9.04 1.86
N ASP A 236 22.49 -8.33 0.82
CA ASP A 236 22.18 -8.78 -0.53
C ASP A 236 22.63 -10.24 -0.60
N LEU A 237 21.71 -11.16 -0.92
CA LEU A 237 22.00 -12.60 -1.06
C LEU A 237 23.21 -12.84 -1.99
N ALA A 238 23.50 -11.90 -2.89
CA ALA A 238 24.67 -11.89 -3.76
C ALA A 238 26.03 -11.73 -3.02
N THR A 239 26.04 -11.18 -1.80
CA THR A 239 27.27 -10.90 -1.03
C THR A 239 27.70 -12.04 -0.12
N LEU A 240 26.80 -12.97 0.22
CA LEU A 240 27.14 -14.15 1.03
C LEU A 240 27.96 -15.19 0.26
N GLU A 241 27.85 -15.20 -1.08
CA GLU A 241 28.65 -16.08 -1.94
C GLU A 241 30.08 -15.57 -2.16
N THR A 242 30.40 -14.34 -1.75
CA THR A 242 31.70 -13.70 -1.99
C THR A 242 32.53 -13.45 -0.73
N ILE A 243 32.14 -13.94 0.44
CA ILE A 243 33.03 -13.91 1.61
C ILE A 243 34.05 -15.05 1.42
N PRO A 244 35.32 -14.79 1.06
CA PRO A 244 36.32 -15.84 0.99
C PRO A 244 36.45 -16.47 2.38
N ALA A 245 36.52 -17.81 2.41
CA ALA A 245 36.81 -18.55 3.64
C ALA A 245 38.03 -17.91 4.32
N MET A 246 37.86 -17.42 5.55
CA MET A 246 39.00 -16.90 6.30
C MET A 246 40.01 -18.04 6.49
N PRO A 247 41.31 -17.79 6.25
CA PRO A 247 42.33 -18.80 6.44
C PRO A 247 42.32 -19.27 7.91
N GLU A 248 42.37 -20.58 8.08
CA GLU A 248 42.15 -21.27 9.37
C GLU A 248 43.18 -20.92 10.44
N LYS A 249 44.26 -20.22 10.08
CA LYS A 249 45.31 -19.75 10.98
C LYS A 249 45.85 -18.42 10.47
N LEU A 250 45.48 -17.32 11.13
CA LEU A 250 46.31 -16.12 11.10
C LEU A 250 47.37 -16.29 12.19
N ASP A 251 48.60 -16.63 11.78
CA ASP A 251 49.77 -16.56 12.66
C ASP A 251 49.99 -15.09 13.02
N TRP A 252 49.63 -14.72 14.24
CA TRP A 252 49.83 -13.38 14.81
C TRP A 252 51.23 -13.18 15.38
N ALA A 253 52.19 -14.04 15.02
CA ALA A 253 53.58 -13.94 15.44
C ALA A 253 54.45 -13.30 14.35
N ALA A 254 54.42 -11.97 14.27
CA ALA A 254 55.46 -11.14 13.66
C ALA A 254 55.41 -9.72 14.25
#